data_AF-A0A497BLV1-F1
#
_entry.id   AF-A0A497BLV1-F1
#
_cell.length_a   1.000
_cell.length_b   1.000
_cell.length_c   1.000
_cell.angle_alpha   90.00
_cell.angle_beta   90.00
_cell.angle_gamma   90.00
#
_symmetry.space_group_name_H-M   'P 1'
#
loop_
_entity.id
_entity.type
_entity.pdbx_description
1 polymer ?
#
loop_
_entity_poly.entity_id
_entity_poly.type
_entity_poly.pdbx_seq_one_letter_code
_entity_poly.pdbx_strand_id
1 'polypeptide(L)'
;MTFKCFSCGVSFDTVEEFMEHRRLHQEPPEKRGLVCMNCRRDIPIDASLENYVGDIHCRGCGQKMKVRIEDGEVLFVATRQE
;
A
#
# COMPACT_ATOMS: atom_id res chain seq x y z
N MET A 1 13.23 30.01 4.34
CA MET A 1 13.69 28.79 3.66
C MET A 1 12.60 27.77 3.88
N THR A 2 11.98 27.24 2.82
CA THR A 2 10.82 26.34 2.95
C THR A 2 11.27 24.89 2.79
N PHE A 3 10.65 23.99 3.54
CA PHE A 3 10.95 22.56 3.54
C PHE A 3 9.92 21.84 2.69
N LYS A 4 10.35 21.30 1.55
CA LYS A 4 9.46 20.60 0.62
C LYS A 4 9.63 19.09 0.74
N CYS A 5 8.53 18.38 0.97
CA CYS A 5 8.50 16.93 0.90
C CYS A 5 8.58 16.47 -0.55
N PHE A 6 9.58 15.65 -0.86
CA PHE A 6 9.76 15.10 -2.20
C PHE A 6 8.79 13.96 -2.51
N SER A 7 8.29 13.25 -1.50
CA SER A 7 7.35 12.14 -1.67
C SER A 7 5.94 12.60 -2.06
N CYS A 8 5.47 13.73 -1.54
CA CYS A 8 4.10 14.23 -1.80
C CYS A 8 4.01 15.68 -2.29
N GLY A 9 5.12 16.42 -2.33
CA GLY A 9 5.18 17.79 -2.85
C GLY A 9 4.72 18.89 -1.88
N VAL A 10 4.29 18.55 -0.67
CA VAL A 10 3.85 19.54 0.35
C VAL A 10 5.03 20.37 0.84
N SER A 11 4.79 21.66 1.07
CA SER A 11 5.79 22.63 1.52
C SER A 11 5.45 23.11 2.93
N PHE A 12 6.47 23.22 3.77
CA PHE A 12 6.36 23.64 5.18
C PHE A 12 7.27 24.83 5.44
N ASP A 13 6.86 25.69 6.36
CA ASP A 13 7.61 26.89 6.73
C ASP A 13 8.67 26.60 7.80
N THR A 14 8.50 25.52 8.57
CA THR A 14 9.43 25.10 9.64
C THR A 14 9.97 23.69 9.47
N VAL A 15 11.13 23.42 10.09
CA VAL A 15 11.75 22.08 10.14
C VAL A 15 10.91 21.11 10.96
N GLU A 16 10.31 21.58 12.05
CA GLU A 16 9.52 20.75 12.97
C GLU A 16 8.28 20.18 12.26
N GLU A 17 7.55 21.01 11.53
CA GLU A 17 6.41 20.58 10.70
C GLU A 17 6.83 19.60 9.61
N PHE A 18 7.97 19.84 8.96
CA PHE A 18 8.51 18.93 7.96
C PHE A 18 8.93 17.58 8.55
N MET A 19 9.54 17.57 9.74
CA MET A 19 9.94 16.33 10.41
C MET A 19 8.74 15.52 10.89
N GLU A 20 7.71 16.15 11.46
CA GLU A 20 6.46 15.48 11.82
C GLU A 20 5.79 14.89 10.57
N HIS A 21 5.67 15.69 9.51
CA HIS A 21 5.15 15.21 8.23
C HIS A 21 5.94 14.03 7.66
N ARG A 22 7.28 14.05 7.76
CA ARG A 22 8.12 12.95 7.27
C ARG A 22 7.87 11.65 8.02
N ARG A 23 7.45 11.71 9.29
CA ARG A 23 7.08 10.52 10.07
C ARG A 23 5.81 9.85 9.53
N LEU A 24 4.90 10.62 8.92
CA LEU A 24 3.72 10.07 8.23
C LEU A 24 4.04 9.30 6.95
N HIS A 25 5.26 9.44 6.42
CA HIS A 25 5.77 8.58 5.35
C HIS A 25 6.56 7.37 5.88
N GLN A 26 6.95 7.40 7.15
CA GLN A 26 7.67 6.33 7.83
C GLN A 26 6.75 5.41 8.64
N GLU A 27 5.53 5.86 8.94
CA GLU A 27 4.49 4.94 9.40
C GLU A 27 4.28 3.89 8.30
N PRO A 28 4.48 2.60 8.62
CA PRO A 28 4.13 1.54 7.68
C PRO A 28 2.67 1.76 7.33
N PRO A 29 2.28 1.68 6.04
CA PRO A 29 0.93 1.99 5.62
C PRO A 29 -0.02 1.23 6.54
N GLU A 30 -0.75 1.95 7.39
CA GLU A 30 -1.68 1.38 8.37
C GLU A 30 -2.76 0.52 7.68
N LYS A 31 -2.80 0.60 6.35
CA LYS A 31 -3.54 -0.28 5.47
C LYS A 31 -2.56 -1.24 4.79
N ARG A 32 -2.27 -2.38 5.44
CA ARG A 32 -1.88 -3.64 4.75
C ARG A 32 -3.06 -4.14 3.91
N GLY A 33 -3.56 -3.29 3.01
CA GLY A 33 -4.68 -3.58 2.14
C GLY A 33 -4.18 -3.68 0.72
N LEU A 34 -4.55 -4.73 0.01
CA LEU A 34 -4.26 -4.85 -1.41
C LEU A 34 -5.29 -4.04 -2.18
N VAL A 35 -4.87 -3.22 -3.14
CA VAL A 35 -5.82 -2.52 -4.02
C VAL A 35 -6.06 -3.37 -5.27
N CYS A 36 -7.32 -3.68 -5.55
CA CYS A 36 -7.69 -4.37 -6.79
C CYS A 36 -7.44 -3.44 -7.99
N MET A 37 -6.61 -3.83 -8.95
CA MET A 37 -6.35 -2.98 -10.13
C MET A 37 -7.55 -2.82 -11.07
N ASN A 38 -8.52 -3.76 -11.04
CA ASN A 38 -9.68 -3.72 -11.92
C ASN A 38 -10.77 -2.75 -11.43
N CYS A 39 -11.04 -2.73 -10.13
CA CYS A 39 -12.09 -1.86 -9.55
C CYS A 39 -11.55 -0.77 -8.61
N ARG A 40 -10.22 -0.69 -8.42
CA ARG A 40 -9.50 0.23 -7.52
C ARG A 40 -10.03 0.26 -6.09
N ARG A 41 -10.60 -0.85 -5.61
CA ARG A 41 -11.03 -1.00 -4.21
C ARG A 41 -9.95 -1.65 -3.38
N ASP A 42 -9.83 -1.15 -2.15
CA ASP A 42 -9.11 -1.80 -1.07
C ASP A 42 -9.70 -3.17 -0.77
N ILE A 43 -8.80 -4.15 -0.65
CA ILE A 43 -9.05 -5.50 -0.20
C ILE A 43 -8.37 -5.58 1.16
N PRO A 44 -9.14 -5.72 2.26
CA PRO A 44 -8.56 -5.92 3.57
C PRO A 44 -7.80 -7.25 3.55
N ILE A 45 -6.51 -7.18 3.85
CA ILE A 45 -5.68 -8.36 4.06
C ILE A 45 -5.27 -8.33 5.52
N ASP A 46 -5.43 -9.47 6.20
CA ASP A 46 -4.99 -9.60 7.57
C ASP A 46 -3.49 -9.42 7.68
N ALA A 47 -3.07 -8.55 8.60
CA ALA A 47 -1.66 -8.29 8.87
C ALA A 47 -0.89 -9.56 9.29
N SER A 48 -1.59 -10.57 9.80
CA SER A 48 -1.03 -11.87 10.20
C SER A 48 -0.61 -12.76 9.02
N LEU A 49 -0.85 -12.34 7.78
CA LEU A 49 -0.45 -13.05 6.56
C LEU A 49 1.01 -12.75 6.17
N GLU A 50 1.90 -12.80 7.15
CA GLU A 50 3.35 -12.76 6.96
C GLU A 50 3.74 -14.03 6.19
N ASN A 51 4.07 -13.92 4.89
CA ASN A 51 4.38 -15.05 3.99
C ASN A 51 3.17 -15.79 3.39
N TYR A 52 2.10 -15.07 3.05
CA TYR A 52 0.98 -15.65 2.32
C TYR A 52 1.22 -15.69 0.81
N VAL A 53 1.03 -16.87 0.21
CA VAL A 53 1.00 -17.07 -1.25
C VAL A 53 -0.30 -17.75 -1.62
N GLY A 54 -1.18 -17.05 -2.33
CA GLY A 54 -2.48 -17.59 -2.68
C GLY A 54 -3.32 -16.66 -3.54
N ASP A 55 -4.50 -17.16 -3.91
CA ASP A 55 -5.47 -16.44 -4.73
C ASP A 55 -6.46 -15.67 -3.83
N ILE A 56 -6.51 -14.36 -4.00
CA ILE A 56 -7.48 -13.47 -3.34
C ILE A 56 -8.56 -13.06 -4.35
N HIS A 57 -9.81 -13.09 -3.90
CA HIS A 57 -10.95 -12.65 -4.67
C HIS A 57 -11.38 -11.24 -4.23
N CYS A 58 -11.51 -10.34 -5.20
CA CYS A 58 -12.06 -9.01 -4.93
C CYS A 58 -13.58 -9.07 -4.69
N ARG A 59 -14.07 -8.65 -3.52
CA ARG A 59 -15.52 -8.51 -3.25
C ARG A 59 -16.23 -7.50 -4.16
N GLY A 60 -15.50 -6.53 -4.72
CA GLY A 60 -16.08 -5.48 -5.54
C GLY A 60 -16.38 -5.88 -6.98
N CYS A 61 -15.51 -6.70 -7.60
CA CYS A 61 -15.64 -7.09 -9.00
C CYS A 61 -15.56 -8.61 -9.25
N GLY A 62 -15.34 -9.42 -8.22
CA GLY A 62 -15.19 -10.88 -8.34
C GLY A 62 -13.86 -11.33 -8.92
N GLN A 63 -12.93 -10.42 -9.22
CA GLN A 63 -11.65 -10.75 -9.84
C GLN A 63 -10.77 -11.59 -8.91
N LYS A 64 -10.23 -12.69 -9.46
CA LYS A 64 -9.21 -13.52 -8.80
C LYS A 64 -7.82 -12.96 -9.09
N MET A 65 -7.00 -12.80 -8.06
CA MET A 65 -5.64 -12.28 -8.17
C MET A 65 -4.73 -13.13 -7.29
N LYS A 66 -3.62 -13.60 -7.87
CA LYS A 66 -2.59 -14.29 -7.08
C LYS A 66 -1.67 -13.28 -6.44
N VAL A 67 -1.51 -13.38 -5.13
CA VAL A 67 -0.73 -12.42 -4.35
C VAL A 67 0.36 -13.18 -3.60
N ARG A 68 1.52 -12.57 -3.47
CA ARG A 68 2.59 -13.03 -2.60
C ARG A 68 2.89 -11.92 -1.62
N ILE A 69 2.75 -12.19 -0.34
CA ILE A 69 2.99 -11.25 0.74
C ILE A 69 4.24 -11.74 1.45
N GLU A 70 5.34 -10.99 1.40
CA GLU A 70 6.58 -11.32 2.11
C GLU A 70 6.88 -10.18 3.08
N ASP A 71 7.13 -10.49 4.35
CA ASP A 71 7.40 -9.51 5.42
C ASP A 71 6.32 -8.40 5.59
N GLY A 72 5.09 -8.66 5.12
CA GLY A 72 4.01 -7.67 5.11
C GLY A 72 4.04 -6.70 3.91
N GLU A 73 5.01 -6.83 3.01
CA GLU A 73 5.03 -6.19 1.70
C GLU A 73 4.30 -7.06 0.66
N VAL A 74 3.38 -6.43 -0.07
CA VAL A 74 2.56 -7.11 -1.08
C VAL A 74 3.30 -7.09 -2.42
N LEU A 75 3.91 -8.21 -2.79
CA LEU A 75 4.50 -8.45 -4.09
C LEU A 75 3.41 -8.95 -5.06
N PHE A 76 2.94 -8.07 -5.93
CA PHE A 76 1.97 -8.41 -6.96
C PHE A 76 2.62 -9.29 -8.04
N VAL A 77 2.07 -10.48 -8.27
CA VAL A 77 2.38 -11.29 -9.47
C VAL A 77 1.16 -11.22 -10.38
N ALA A 78 1.25 -10.39 -11.42
CA ALA A 78 0.21 -10.28 -12.44
C ALA A 78 -0.06 -11.66 -13.05
N THR A 79 -1.23 -12.24 -12.80
CA THR A 79 -1.70 -13.36 -13.60
C THR A 79 -2.24 -12.81 -14.91
N ARG A 80 -1.39 -12.84 -15.95
CA ARG A 80 -1.87 -12.82 -17.34
C ARG A 80 -2.87 -13.98 -17.49
N GLN A 81 -4.11 -13.65 -17.82
CA GLN A 81 -5.07 -14.62 -18.36
C GLN A 81 -4.60 -14.94 -19.79
N GLU A 82 -4.34 -16.21 -20.06
CA GLU A 82 -4.35 -16.79 -21.41
C GLU A 82 -5.78 -17.13 -21.83
#